data_AF-A0A7S0VID5-F1
#
_entry.id   AF-A0A7S0VID5-F1
#
_cell.length_a   1.000
_cell.length_b   1.000
_cell.length_c   1.000
_cell.angle_alpha   90.00
_cell.angle_beta   90.00
_cell.angle_gamma   90.00
#
_symmetry.space_group_name_H-M   'P 1'
#
loop_
_entity.id
_entity.type
_entity.pdbx_description
1 polymer ?
#
loop_
_entity_poly.entity_id
_entity_poly.type
_entity_poly.pdbx_seq_one_letter_code
_entity_poly.pdbx_strand_id
1 'polypeptide(L)'
;AGIAQARADPERNFIAQLIATNPKTIDAAFYCVFLTMFTAVAFNAMGGPTNTDAFYMSANLRHKWEEPFLRVSDAAGWFDYMEGSFVPTTFPTAWYNGEPFGDDDLGWPGGHPEAYRLIGEVSARQV
;
A
#
# COMPACT_ATOMS: atom_id res chain seq x y z
N ALA A 1 22.78 38.64 50.45
CA ALA A 1 21.80 37.77 49.78
C ALA A 1 21.58 38.32 48.38
N GLY A 2 22.30 37.76 47.41
CA GLY A 2 22.29 38.22 46.02
C GLY A 2 20.95 37.94 45.37
N ILE A 3 20.46 38.93 44.64
CA ILE A 3 19.20 38.96 43.92
C ILE A 3 19.27 37.93 42.79
N ALA A 4 18.93 36.68 43.11
CA ALA A 4 18.58 35.65 42.13
C ALA A 4 17.16 35.92 41.63
N GLN A 5 16.93 37.13 41.09
CA GLN A 5 15.71 37.42 40.37
C GLN A 5 15.92 36.88 38.98
N ALA A 6 15.36 35.69 38.78
CA ALA A 6 15.21 35.00 37.52
C ALA A 6 15.01 36.01 36.37
N ARG A 7 16.07 36.28 35.60
CA ARG A 7 15.91 36.77 34.24
C ARG A 7 15.33 35.61 33.46
N ALA A 8 14.01 35.50 33.53
CA ALA A 8 13.22 34.61 32.71
C ALA A 8 13.60 34.85 31.25
N ASP A 9 13.98 33.77 30.57
CA ASP A 9 14.46 33.78 29.21
C ASP A 9 13.54 34.62 28.31
N PRO A 10 14.07 35.56 27.51
CA PRO A 10 13.28 36.41 26.61
C PRO A 10 12.42 35.60 25.63
N GLU A 11 12.80 34.35 25.35
CA GLU A 11 12.02 33.40 24.54
C GLU A 11 10.70 32.97 25.19
N ARG A 12 10.66 32.83 26.53
CA ARG A 12 9.40 32.52 27.26
C ARG A 12 8.40 33.67 27.16
N ASN A 13 8.87 34.91 27.15
CA ASN A 13 8.02 36.10 27.05
C ASN A 13 7.45 36.29 25.64
N PHE A 14 8.22 35.95 24.60
CA PHE A 14 7.77 36.05 23.22
C PHE A 14 6.63 35.08 22.90
N ILE A 15 6.75 33.80 23.31
CA ILE A 15 5.70 32.80 23.07
C ILE A 15 4.42 33.19 23.82
N ALA A 16 4.52 33.60 25.09
CA ALA A 16 3.36 34.02 25.86
C ALA A 16 2.65 35.25 25.25
N GLN A 17 3.41 36.22 24.72
CA GLN A 17 2.84 37.38 24.02
C GLN A 17 2.20 37.02 22.68
N LEU A 18 2.79 36.09 21.92
CA LEU A 18 2.24 35.59 20.65
C LEU A 18 0.90 34.86 20.86
N ILE A 19 0.83 34.04 21.90
CA ILE A 19 -0.38 33.32 22.34
C ILE A 19 -1.49 34.30 22.75
N ALA A 20 -1.14 35.35 23.49
CA ALA A 20 -2.10 36.33 23.99
C ALA A 20 -2.66 37.26 22.89
N THR A 21 -1.89 37.49 21.81
CA THR A 21 -2.29 38.42 20.73
C THR A 21 -3.03 37.73 19.58
N ASN A 22 -2.80 36.44 19.32
CA ASN A 22 -3.49 35.71 18.27
C ASN A 22 -3.69 34.23 18.66
N PRO A 23 -4.76 33.90 19.42
CA PRO A 23 -5.03 32.52 19.83
C PRO A 23 -5.17 31.55 18.64
N LYS A 24 -5.60 32.04 17.48
CA LYS A 24 -5.69 31.27 16.23
C LYS A 24 -4.33 30.80 15.70
N THR A 25 -3.23 31.44 16.07
CA THR A 25 -1.88 31.09 15.60
C THR A 25 -1.39 29.78 16.24
N ILE A 26 -1.79 29.49 17.47
CA ILE A 26 -1.46 28.23 18.15
C ILE A 26 -2.22 27.08 17.51
N ASP A 27 -3.51 27.27 17.27
CA ASP A 27 -4.35 26.28 16.60
C ASP A 27 -3.78 25.98 15.20
N ALA A 28 -3.43 27.01 14.44
CA ALA A 28 -2.76 26.86 13.15
C ALA A 28 -1.44 26.09 13.24
N ALA A 29 -0.64 26.32 14.29
CA ALA A 29 0.60 25.57 14.51
C ALA A 29 0.34 24.09 14.79
N PHE A 30 -0.65 23.77 15.63
CA PHE A 30 -1.08 22.39 15.88
C PHE A 30 -1.62 21.72 14.61
N TYR A 31 -2.41 22.44 13.81
CA TYR A 31 -2.85 21.95 12.50
C TYR A 31 -1.68 21.67 11.56
N CYS A 32 -0.67 22.54 11.49
CA CYS A 32 0.52 22.31 10.67
C CYS A 32 1.33 21.09 11.13
N VAL A 33 1.49 20.90 12.44
CA VAL A 33 2.17 19.72 13.01
C VAL A 33 1.38 18.45 12.68
N PHE A 34 0.06 18.46 12.89
CA PHE A 34 -0.83 17.35 12.55
C PHE A 34 -0.73 17.00 11.07
N LEU A 35 -0.83 17.99 10.18
CA LEU A 35 -0.73 17.77 8.74
C LEU A 35 0.63 17.17 8.37
N THR A 36 1.72 17.66 8.94
CA THR A 36 3.07 17.11 8.68
C THR A 36 3.16 15.65 9.11
N MET A 37 2.69 15.32 10.32
CA MET A 37 2.69 13.93 10.82
C MET A 37 1.78 13.03 9.98
N PHE A 38 0.57 13.50 9.67
CA PHE A 38 -0.40 12.77 8.86
C PHE A 38 0.17 12.50 7.46
N THR A 39 0.75 13.52 6.83
CA THR A 39 1.40 13.40 5.53
C THR A 39 2.56 12.40 5.57
N ALA A 40 3.40 12.45 6.61
CA ALA A 40 4.49 11.48 6.78
C ALA A 40 3.97 10.04 6.95
N VAL A 41 2.93 9.83 7.77
CA VAL A 41 2.31 8.51 7.96
C VAL A 41 1.67 8.01 6.66
N ALA A 42 0.91 8.87 5.97
CA ALA A 42 0.24 8.53 4.72
C ALA A 42 1.27 8.17 3.63
N PHE A 43 2.32 8.96 3.46
CA PHE A 43 3.36 8.65 2.48
C PHE A 43 4.09 7.35 2.81
N ASN A 44 4.46 7.08 4.07
CA ASN A 44 5.12 5.83 4.43
C ASN A 44 4.18 4.61 4.25
N ALA A 45 2.90 4.74 4.58
CA ALA A 45 1.91 3.68 4.37
C ALA A 45 1.67 3.36 2.89
N MET A 46 1.79 4.37 2.02
CA MET A 46 1.73 4.20 0.57
C MET A 46 3.06 3.72 -0.04
N GLY A 47 4.09 3.46 0.77
CA GLY A 47 5.41 3.01 0.32
C GLY A 47 6.39 4.13 -0.02
N GLY A 48 5.99 5.40 0.12
CA GLY A 48 6.75 6.60 -0.19
C GLY A 48 6.27 7.32 -1.46
N PRO A 49 6.58 8.61 -1.64
CA PRO A 49 6.14 9.39 -2.80
C PRO A 49 6.72 8.91 -4.15
N THR A 50 7.79 8.11 -4.12
CA THR A 50 8.47 7.56 -5.31
C THR A 50 8.27 6.07 -5.48
N ASN A 51 7.51 5.42 -4.59
CA ASN A 51 7.26 3.99 -4.68
C ASN A 51 6.11 3.75 -5.66
N THR A 52 6.46 3.28 -6.85
CA THR A 52 5.54 2.93 -7.93
C THR A 52 5.17 1.45 -7.90
N ASP A 53 5.69 0.66 -6.95
CA ASP A 53 5.52 -0.79 -6.88
C ASP A 53 4.04 -1.15 -6.75
N ALA A 54 3.27 -0.42 -5.95
CA ALA A 54 1.83 -0.64 -5.82
C ALA A 54 1.08 -0.43 -7.16
N PHE A 55 1.49 0.57 -7.95
CA PHE A 55 0.92 0.79 -9.28
C PHE A 55 1.29 -0.36 -10.21
N TYR A 56 2.56 -0.75 -10.29
CA TYR A 56 3.00 -1.86 -11.13
C TYR A 56 2.41 -3.21 -10.70
N MET A 57 2.24 -3.43 -9.40
CA MET A 57 1.51 -4.58 -8.85
C MET A 57 0.09 -4.61 -9.40
N SER A 58 -0.65 -3.52 -9.25
CA SER A 58 -2.02 -3.44 -9.73
C SER A 58 -2.10 -3.66 -11.24
N ALA A 59 -1.17 -3.08 -12.02
CA ALA A 59 -1.11 -3.25 -13.46
C ALA A 59 -0.80 -4.70 -13.87
N ASN A 60 0.13 -5.39 -13.19
CA ASN A 60 0.44 -6.79 -13.45
C ASN A 60 -0.76 -7.70 -13.14
N LEU A 61 -1.45 -7.48 -12.02
CA LEU A 61 -2.67 -8.22 -11.67
C LEU A 61 -3.76 -8.02 -12.72
N ARG A 62 -3.97 -6.78 -13.20
CA ARG A 62 -4.93 -6.50 -14.26
C ARG A 62 -4.60 -7.23 -15.55
N HIS A 63 -3.34 -7.16 -15.98
CA HIS A 63 -2.92 -7.79 -17.22
C HIS A 63 -3.12 -9.30 -17.21
N LYS A 64 -2.83 -9.95 -16.07
CA LYS A 64 -2.87 -11.42 -15.94
C LYS A 64 -4.27 -11.99 -15.73
N TRP A 65 -5.12 -11.32 -14.95
CA TRP A 65 -6.44 -11.86 -14.59
C TRP A 65 -7.62 -11.05 -15.16
N GLU A 66 -7.55 -9.71 -15.15
CA GLU A 66 -8.67 -8.86 -15.58
C GLU A 66 -8.82 -8.86 -17.12
N GLU A 67 -7.73 -8.62 -17.86
CA GLU A 67 -7.79 -8.54 -19.33
C GLU A 67 -8.31 -9.80 -20.02
N PRO A 68 -7.91 -11.04 -19.63
CA PRO A 68 -8.50 -12.25 -20.19
C PRO A 68 -9.96 -12.43 -19.79
N PHE A 69 -10.31 -12.09 -18.54
CA PHE A 69 -11.68 -12.19 -18.05
C PHE A 69 -12.64 -11.27 -18.79
N LEU A 70 -12.21 -10.07 -19.20
CA LEU A 70 -13.03 -9.13 -19.98
C LEU A 70 -13.51 -9.69 -21.32
N ARG A 71 -12.93 -10.79 -21.80
CA ARG A 71 -13.34 -11.48 -23.05
C ARG A 71 -14.43 -12.51 -22.83
N VAL A 72 -14.79 -12.81 -21.59
CA VAL A 72 -15.83 -13.78 -21.24
C VAL A 72 -17.21 -13.15 -21.45
N SER A 73 -17.93 -13.64 -22.46
CA SER A 73 -19.27 -13.13 -22.82
C SER A 73 -20.42 -14.06 -22.43
N ASP A 74 -20.13 -15.31 -22.07
CA ASP A 74 -21.13 -16.34 -21.78
C ASP A 74 -20.61 -17.37 -20.76
N ALA A 75 -21.49 -18.32 -20.41
CA ALA A 75 -21.18 -19.35 -19.44
C ALA A 75 -20.09 -20.33 -19.92
N ALA A 76 -20.02 -20.64 -21.21
CA ALA A 76 -18.99 -21.54 -21.73
C ALA A 76 -17.60 -20.87 -21.68
N GLY A 77 -17.54 -19.61 -22.11
CA GLY A 77 -16.34 -18.77 -22.02
C GLY A 77 -15.86 -18.58 -20.58
N TRP A 78 -16.75 -18.65 -19.58
CA TRP A 78 -16.34 -18.63 -18.17
C TRP A 78 -15.52 -19.88 -17.82
N PHE A 79 -15.97 -21.07 -18.21
CA PHE A 79 -15.21 -22.31 -17.98
C PHE A 79 -13.89 -22.29 -18.77
N ASP A 80 -13.91 -21.84 -20.01
CA ASP A 80 -12.70 -21.71 -20.85
C ASP A 80 -11.67 -20.76 -20.22
N TYR A 81 -12.13 -19.64 -19.64
CA TYR A 81 -11.28 -18.72 -18.89
C TYR A 81 -10.72 -19.38 -17.62
N MET A 82 -11.55 -20.11 -16.87
CA MET A 82 -11.12 -20.76 -15.63
C MET A 82 -10.02 -21.79 -15.89
N GLU A 83 -10.23 -22.66 -16.87
CA GLU A 83 -9.30 -23.73 -17.23
C GLU A 83 -8.06 -23.21 -17.98
N GLY A 84 -8.25 -22.30 -18.94
CA GLY A 84 -7.19 -21.86 -19.84
C GLY A 84 -6.36 -20.70 -19.32
N SER A 85 -6.86 -19.93 -18.36
CA SER A 85 -6.18 -18.71 -17.88
C SER A 85 -6.11 -18.62 -16.36
N PHE A 86 -7.24 -18.62 -15.66
CA PHE A 86 -7.28 -18.35 -14.22
C PHE A 86 -6.50 -19.38 -13.41
N VAL A 87 -6.83 -20.67 -13.53
CA VAL A 87 -6.22 -21.74 -12.74
C VAL A 87 -4.72 -21.87 -13.03
N PRO A 88 -4.26 -21.96 -14.29
CA PRO A 88 -2.83 -22.08 -14.59
C PRO A 88 -2.00 -20.88 -14.13
N THR A 89 -2.58 -19.67 -14.19
CA THR A 89 -1.89 -18.46 -13.74
C THR A 89 -1.86 -18.37 -12.22
N THR A 90 -2.91 -18.80 -11.52
CA THR A 90 -3.00 -18.71 -10.05
C THR A 90 -2.21 -19.83 -9.36
N PHE A 91 -2.20 -21.03 -9.96
CA PHE A 91 -1.58 -22.23 -9.43
C PHE A 91 -0.62 -22.83 -10.46
N PRO A 92 0.45 -22.11 -10.84
CA PRO A 92 1.36 -22.61 -11.85
C PRO A 92 2.13 -23.81 -11.28
N THR A 93 2.26 -24.88 -12.06
CA THR A 93 2.88 -26.15 -11.64
C THR A 93 4.27 -26.36 -12.24
N ALA A 94 4.62 -25.56 -13.24
CA ALA A 94 5.91 -25.59 -13.89
C ALA A 94 6.36 -24.18 -14.30
N TRP A 95 7.67 -24.02 -14.39
CA TRP A 95 8.36 -22.88 -14.96
C TRP A 95 8.10 -22.76 -16.46
N TYR A 96 8.43 -21.60 -17.04
CA TYR A 96 8.30 -21.34 -18.48
C TYR A 96 9.12 -22.31 -19.35
N ASN A 97 10.16 -22.95 -18.80
CA ASN A 97 10.97 -23.96 -19.46
C ASN A 97 10.41 -25.39 -19.31
N GLY A 98 9.25 -25.55 -18.66
CA GLY A 98 8.61 -26.84 -18.40
C GLY A 98 9.16 -27.61 -17.20
N GLU A 99 10.13 -27.05 -16.47
CA GLU A 99 10.60 -27.66 -15.23
C GLU A 99 9.53 -27.52 -14.14
N PRO A 100 9.25 -28.58 -13.36
CA PRO A 100 8.30 -28.47 -12.26
C PRO A 100 8.81 -27.48 -11.20
N PHE A 101 7.89 -26.78 -10.53
CA PHE A 101 8.27 -25.99 -9.35
C PHE A 101 8.74 -26.91 -8.22
N GLY A 102 9.71 -26.45 -7.45
CA GLY A 102 10.02 -27.06 -6.15
C GLY A 102 8.90 -26.77 -5.15
N ASP A 103 8.80 -27.58 -4.09
CA ASP A 103 7.77 -27.40 -3.05
C ASP A 103 7.81 -25.99 -2.41
N ASP A 104 8.99 -25.38 -2.34
CA ASP A 104 9.20 -24.02 -1.82
C ASP A 104 8.73 -22.90 -2.77
N ASP A 105 8.58 -23.23 -4.06
CA ASP A 105 8.12 -22.33 -5.13
C ASP A 105 6.62 -22.50 -5.42
N LEU A 106 5.91 -23.32 -4.64
CA LEU A 106 4.46 -23.42 -4.72
C LEU A 106 3.78 -22.24 -4.01
N GLY A 107 2.75 -21.69 -4.65
CA GLY A 107 1.95 -20.59 -4.12
C GLY A 107 2.42 -19.20 -4.54
N TRP A 108 3.22 -19.09 -5.61
CA TRP A 108 3.50 -17.84 -6.31
C TRP A 108 2.64 -17.77 -7.57
N PRO A 109 1.53 -17.02 -7.57
CA PRO A 109 0.77 -16.74 -8.78
C PRO A 109 1.70 -16.18 -9.85
N GLY A 110 1.49 -16.55 -11.12
CA GLY A 110 2.30 -16.07 -12.23
C GLY A 110 3.74 -16.61 -12.31
N GLY A 111 4.17 -17.45 -11.35
CA GLY A 111 5.48 -18.09 -11.29
C GLY A 111 6.52 -17.27 -10.52
N HIS A 112 7.41 -17.92 -9.78
CA HIS A 112 8.56 -17.25 -9.16
C HIS A 112 9.44 -16.64 -10.29
N PRO A 113 10.18 -15.52 -10.11
CA PRO A 113 10.26 -14.65 -8.94
C PRO A 113 9.19 -13.55 -8.93
N GLU A 114 7.90 -13.87 -9.08
CA GLU A 114 6.87 -12.90 -8.69
C GLU A 114 7.01 -12.52 -7.21
N ALA A 115 6.75 -11.26 -6.89
CA ALA A 115 6.92 -10.72 -5.53
C ALA A 115 5.76 -11.07 -4.58
N TYR A 116 4.72 -11.77 -5.07
CA TYR A 116 3.46 -11.94 -4.36
C TYR A 116 3.13 -13.40 -4.13
N ARG A 117 2.79 -13.72 -2.89
CA ARG A 117 2.39 -15.06 -2.48
C ARG A 117 0.88 -15.15 -2.34
N LEU A 118 0.29 -16.23 -2.83
CA LEU A 118 -1.11 -16.54 -2.55
C LEU A 118 -1.27 -16.86 -1.06
N ILE A 119 -2.23 -16.18 -0.42
CA ILE A 119 -2.54 -16.42 0.99
C ILE A 119 -3.84 -17.23 1.05
N GLY A 120 -3.78 -18.43 1.62
CA GLY A 120 -4.95 -19.29 1.79
C GLY A 120 -5.42 -19.93 0.47
N GLU A 121 -6.73 -19.89 0.22
CA GLU A 121 -7.38 -20.53 -0.92
C GLU A 121 -8.33 -19.58 -1.66
N VAL A 122 -8.60 -19.89 -2.93
CA VAL A 122 -9.60 -19.16 -3.73
C VAL A 122 -10.98 -19.75 -3.48
N SER A 123 -11.90 -18.95 -2.95
CA SER A 123 -13.29 -19.34 -2.70
C SER A 123 -14.21 -18.87 -3.83
N ALA A 124 -14.86 -19.80 -4.52
CA ALA A 124 -15.96 -19.50 -5.45
C ALA A 124 -17.30 -19.48 -4.71
N ARG A 125 -18.12 -18.44 -4.93
CA ARG A 125 -19.46 -18.31 -4.35
C ARG A 125 -20.47 -17.99 -5.43
N GLN A 126 -21.60 -18.69 -5.42
CA GLN A 126 -22.77 -18.44 -6.26
C GLN A 126 -23.89 -17.84 -5.39
N VAL A 127 -24.68 -16.91 -5.96
CA VAL A 127 -25.83 -16.26 -5.32
C VAL A 127 -27.10 -16.63 -6.07
#